data_AF-A0AAD3R5T5-F1
#
_entry.id   AF-A0AAD3R5T5-F1
#
_cell.length_a   1.000
_cell.length_b   1.000
_cell.length_c   1.000
_cell.angle_alpha   90.00
_cell.angle_beta   90.00
_cell.angle_gamma   90.00
#
_symmetry.space_group_name_H-M   'P 1'
#
loop_
_entity.id
_entity.type
_entity.pdbx_description
1 polymer ?
#
loop_
_entity_poly.entity_id
_entity_poly.type
_entity_poly.pdbx_seq_one_letter_code
_entity_poly.pdbx_strand_id
1 'polypeptide(L)'
;MRALSLLCVVVGLWGSGLSNRNCPDLIVDSCHCSAERSKELSRQHVRVKVVCDDVDLMDTLQPSFVPNTTVSLNLSNNKISLLRNGSFYGLAALEKLDLKNNLISTVEPGAFRGLLALRRLDLSNNRIGCLSPEMFLDLGSLSKLNLSGNIFSTLTVGLFTHLVALRVLHFHTETLFCDCQLKWLLLWARSNSVRIANDTVCVFPTHLHGLEFRNLREQQLRCDGPLEMPLFQLIPSQRQLVFRGDRLPLQCTASYVDPSVELWWRHNGHVVATHEDRGVYVEETLLHDCCLLTSEVILSNIDVGIAGIWECLVTSSRGNTSQQMEIVVLETSAPYCPTDRVTNNKGDFRWPKTLAGILAFLPCAPATFGSAPHPSGSAPNPSSQREKKAWRRCDRAGRWAEEDYTQCPYASELTRVLHELTQITINTTNAQPLGQQLVAFTSRAAHFTDVMDVIFVTHLVERLTRLVEKRRDLGDYISDIASNMMLVEEHILWMAQNEARACTRIVQCVERIADLALTGDNQVISKVSANIALEAFLIHPSNFLGLSCTALQRPPSSAPSPLPDSHSHTDKGMGRERDAVGESLLNFKCHTVNNSGSPASQLSKMTNTTSTDERHCASADGGESAQLT
;
A
#
# COMPACT_ATOMS: atom_id res chain seq x y z
N MET A 1 -49.26 9.18 -16.09
CA MET A 1 -50.02 10.34 -15.59
C MET A 1 -49.47 10.79 -14.24
N ARG A 2 -48.67 11.87 -14.26
CA ARG A 2 -48.60 13.00 -13.29
C ARG A 2 -48.71 12.63 -11.80
N ALA A 3 -47.62 12.55 -11.03
CA ALA A 3 -46.77 13.65 -10.52
C ALA A 3 -47.53 14.70 -9.70
N LEU A 4 -47.29 14.74 -8.38
CA LEU A 4 -46.85 15.95 -7.68
C LEU A 4 -46.44 15.63 -6.23
N SER A 5 -45.13 15.70 -6.04
CA SER A 5 -44.35 15.87 -4.82
C SER A 5 -44.58 17.23 -4.18
N LEU A 6 -44.60 17.31 -2.83
CA LEU A 6 -44.05 18.42 -2.01
C LEU A 6 -44.41 18.24 -0.52
N LEU A 7 -43.46 17.81 0.31
CA LEU A 7 -42.91 18.57 1.46
C LEU A 7 -42.10 17.65 2.40
N CYS A 8 -40.79 17.81 2.37
CA CYS A 8 -39.88 17.53 3.48
C CYS A 8 -39.48 18.87 4.10
N VAL A 9 -39.80 19.11 5.38
CA VAL A 9 -39.05 19.99 6.30
C VAL A 9 -39.17 19.44 7.73
N VAL A 10 -38.23 18.55 8.09
CA VAL A 10 -37.30 18.62 9.23
C VAL A 10 -37.71 19.45 10.48
N VAL A 11 -37.81 18.71 11.60
CA VAL A 11 -37.38 19.02 12.99
C VAL A 11 -38.27 19.90 13.87
N GLY A 12 -38.63 19.33 15.03
CA GLY A 12 -39.20 20.04 16.15
C GLY A 12 -39.47 19.16 17.37
N LEU A 13 -38.40 18.74 18.05
CA LEU A 13 -38.35 18.59 19.51
C LEU A 13 -39.36 17.63 20.18
N TRP A 14 -39.12 16.33 20.05
CA TRP A 14 -39.47 15.38 21.13
C TRP A 14 -38.17 14.91 21.80
N GLY A 15 -37.41 15.88 22.29
CA GLY A 15 -36.39 15.65 23.30
C GLY A 15 -37.11 15.57 24.64
N SER A 16 -37.35 14.37 25.13
CA SER A 16 -37.81 14.12 26.48
C SER A 16 -36.74 14.56 27.48
N GLY A 17 -36.72 15.86 27.78
CA GLY A 17 -36.03 16.42 28.93
C GLY A 17 -36.70 15.92 30.20
N LEU A 18 -36.27 14.76 30.69
CA LEU A 18 -36.46 14.34 32.07
C LEU A 18 -35.59 15.24 32.95
N SER A 19 -36.08 16.45 33.21
CA SER A 19 -35.53 17.31 34.27
C SER A 19 -35.60 16.51 35.57
N ASN A 20 -34.42 16.11 36.04
CA ASN A 20 -34.25 15.18 37.14
C ASN A 20 -34.60 15.90 38.45
N ARG A 21 -35.89 15.86 38.85
CA ARG A 21 -36.46 16.58 40.01
C ARG A 21 -35.71 16.41 41.33
N ASN A 22 -34.78 15.45 41.43
CA ASN A 22 -33.98 15.18 42.62
C ASN A 22 -32.62 15.90 42.65
N CYS A 23 -32.13 16.44 41.53
CA CYS A 23 -30.82 17.10 41.44
C CYS A 23 -30.84 18.26 40.43
N PRO A 24 -31.27 19.47 40.83
CA PRO A 24 -31.27 20.64 39.96
C PRO A 24 -29.85 21.16 39.63
N ASP A 25 -28.85 20.81 40.46
CA ASP A 25 -27.48 21.33 40.37
C ASP A 25 -26.52 20.46 39.53
N LEU A 26 -26.97 19.32 38.99
CA LEU A 26 -26.17 18.49 38.10
C LEU A 26 -26.21 19.08 36.69
N ILE A 27 -25.09 19.65 36.22
CA ILE A 27 -25.00 20.38 34.93
C ILE A 27 -24.50 19.47 33.78
N VAL A 28 -24.41 18.15 34.01
CA VAL A 28 -23.86 17.18 33.04
C VAL A 28 -24.96 16.22 32.59
N ASP A 29 -25.42 16.38 31.34
CA ASP A 29 -26.53 15.61 30.76
C ASP A 29 -26.24 14.11 30.60
N SER A 30 -24.96 13.73 30.47
CA SER A 30 -24.53 12.33 30.36
C SER A 30 -24.49 11.60 31.71
N CYS A 31 -24.69 12.31 32.84
CA CYS A 31 -24.66 11.73 34.17
C CYS A 31 -26.06 11.53 34.75
N HIS A 32 -26.26 10.42 35.45
CA HIS A 32 -27.51 10.10 36.12
C HIS A 32 -27.44 10.43 37.61
N CYS A 33 -28.48 11.11 38.11
CA CYS A 33 -28.62 11.47 39.52
C CYS A 33 -29.83 10.79 40.16
N SER A 34 -29.69 10.27 41.37
CA SER A 34 -30.77 9.63 42.11
C SER A 34 -30.66 9.84 43.61
N ALA A 35 -31.78 9.87 44.33
CA ALA A 35 -31.79 9.95 45.79
C ALA A 35 -31.42 8.59 46.42
N GLU A 36 -30.48 8.58 47.37
CA GLU A 36 -30.06 7.40 48.13
C GLU A 36 -30.90 7.31 49.43
N ARG A 37 -31.68 6.23 49.59
CA ARG A 37 -32.49 6.02 50.80
C ARG A 37 -31.59 5.74 52.02
N SER A 38 -31.75 6.56 53.06
CA SER A 38 -31.15 6.36 54.39
C SER A 38 -31.59 5.04 55.03
N LYS A 39 -30.69 4.39 55.77
CA LYS A 39 -31.02 3.26 56.67
C LYS A 39 -31.52 3.71 58.06
N GLU A 40 -31.42 4.99 58.38
CA GLU A 40 -31.88 5.60 59.64
C GLU A 40 -33.20 6.35 59.45
N LEU A 41 -34.14 6.14 60.37
CA LEU A 41 -35.52 6.65 60.38
C LEU A 41 -35.65 8.13 60.81
N SER A 42 -34.56 8.91 60.81
CA SER A 42 -34.57 10.34 61.13
C SER A 42 -34.57 11.22 59.86
N ARG A 43 -35.59 12.08 59.73
CA ARG A 43 -35.59 13.30 58.88
C ARG A 43 -34.27 14.07 59.12
N GLN A 44 -33.56 14.70 58.19
CA GLN A 44 -33.79 15.20 56.83
C GLN A 44 -32.41 15.59 56.25
N HIS A 45 -31.83 14.84 55.33
CA HIS A 45 -30.84 15.36 54.36
C HIS A 45 -30.97 14.50 53.09
N VAL A 46 -31.22 15.12 51.94
CA VAL A 46 -31.34 14.41 50.65
C VAL A 46 -29.94 13.92 50.28
N ARG A 47 -29.69 12.62 50.46
CA ARG A 47 -28.43 11.97 50.05
C ARG A 47 -28.52 11.68 48.56
N VAL A 48 -27.50 12.09 47.82
CA VAL A 48 -27.51 11.99 46.36
C VAL A 48 -26.48 10.98 45.88
N LYS A 49 -26.85 10.15 44.90
CA LYS A 49 -25.95 9.31 44.14
C LYS A 49 -25.86 9.82 42.71
N VAL A 50 -24.64 10.10 42.26
CA VAL A 50 -24.30 10.51 40.89
C VAL A 50 -23.54 9.38 40.19
N VAL A 51 -23.96 9.04 38.98
CA VAL A 51 -23.36 7.99 38.15
C VAL A 51 -23.05 8.54 36.76
N CYS A 52 -21.77 8.55 36.42
CA CYS A 52 -21.23 8.90 35.12
C CYS A 52 -20.30 7.75 34.67
N ASP A 53 -20.90 6.60 34.39
CA ASP A 53 -20.20 5.38 34.00
C ASP A 53 -20.25 5.26 32.47
N ASP A 54 -19.12 4.95 31.83
CA ASP A 54 -19.02 4.73 30.38
C ASP A 54 -19.51 5.93 29.53
N VAL A 55 -19.04 7.13 29.89
CA VAL A 55 -19.40 8.41 29.24
C VAL A 55 -18.21 9.11 28.61
N ASP A 56 -17.10 8.39 28.42
CA ASP A 56 -15.87 8.87 27.77
C ASP A 56 -15.23 10.12 28.41
N LEU A 57 -15.40 10.31 29.72
CA LEU A 57 -14.77 11.44 30.42
C LEU A 57 -13.24 11.34 30.36
N MET A 58 -12.57 12.39 29.88
CA MET A 58 -11.11 12.49 29.85
C MET A 58 -10.52 13.16 31.10
N ASP A 59 -11.34 13.94 31.81
CA ASP A 59 -10.99 14.64 33.05
C ASP A 59 -12.09 14.41 34.10
N THR A 60 -11.77 14.66 35.37
CA THR A 60 -12.78 14.68 36.44
C THR A 60 -13.78 15.81 36.23
N LEU A 61 -15.02 15.60 36.68
CA LEU A 61 -16.03 16.66 36.69
C LEU A 61 -15.60 17.79 37.63
N GLN A 62 -15.77 19.05 37.21
CA GLN A 62 -15.58 20.16 38.14
C GLN A 62 -16.52 19.98 39.35
N PRO A 63 -16.04 20.14 40.59
CA PRO A 63 -16.86 19.94 41.79
C PRO A 63 -18.14 20.80 41.81
N SER A 64 -18.14 21.96 41.16
CA SER A 64 -19.30 22.84 41.02
C SER A 64 -20.46 22.23 40.22
N PHE A 65 -20.19 21.25 39.36
CA PHE A 65 -21.20 20.55 38.57
C PHE A 65 -21.81 19.35 39.30
N VAL A 66 -21.30 19.01 40.49
CA VAL A 66 -21.77 17.89 41.30
C VAL A 66 -22.42 18.45 42.56
N PRO A 67 -23.65 18.04 42.91
CA PRO A 67 -24.30 18.51 44.13
C PRO A 67 -23.45 18.24 45.37
N ASN A 68 -23.28 19.21 46.26
CA ASN A 68 -22.47 19.06 47.49
C ASN A 68 -23.05 18.02 48.48
N THR A 69 -24.31 17.61 48.30
CA THR A 69 -25.00 16.54 49.04
C THR A 69 -24.75 15.14 48.45
N THR A 70 -23.87 15.02 47.45
CA THR A 70 -23.49 13.75 46.84
C THR A 70 -22.73 12.88 47.83
N VAL A 71 -23.27 11.69 48.08
CA VAL A 71 -22.74 10.67 48.99
C VAL A 71 -22.04 9.56 48.21
N SER A 72 -22.46 9.30 46.97
CA SER A 72 -21.86 8.28 46.12
C SER A 72 -21.64 8.85 44.72
N LEU A 73 -20.39 8.82 44.26
CA LEU A 73 -20.00 9.27 42.93
C LEU A 73 -19.33 8.11 42.20
N ASN A 74 -19.93 7.69 41.09
CA ASN A 74 -19.36 6.67 40.19
C ASN A 74 -18.87 7.33 38.90
N LEU A 75 -17.57 7.24 38.66
CA LEU A 75 -16.85 7.70 37.46
C LEU A 75 -16.10 6.54 36.78
N SER A 76 -16.51 5.30 37.00
CA SER A 76 -15.85 4.12 36.41
C SER A 76 -16.01 4.04 34.89
N ASN A 77 -15.16 3.21 34.26
CA ASN A 77 -15.16 2.96 32.81
C ASN A 77 -15.08 4.24 31.95
N ASN A 78 -14.23 5.20 32.35
CA ASN A 78 -13.98 6.41 31.58
C ASN A 78 -12.51 6.44 31.09
N LYS A 79 -12.07 7.58 30.55
CA LYS A 79 -10.73 7.78 29.98
C LYS A 79 -9.92 8.79 30.80
N ILE A 80 -10.23 8.93 32.10
CA ILE A 80 -9.55 9.88 32.99
C ILE A 80 -8.10 9.43 33.16
N SER A 81 -7.14 10.32 32.91
CA SER A 81 -5.71 10.03 32.98
C SER A 81 -4.97 10.70 34.14
N LEU A 82 -5.51 11.81 34.66
CA LEU A 82 -4.89 12.64 35.69
C LEU A 82 -5.90 13.04 36.76
N LEU A 83 -5.55 12.87 38.03
CA LEU A 83 -6.27 13.46 39.15
C LEU A 83 -5.49 14.64 39.71
N ARG A 84 -6.01 15.86 39.50
CA ARG A 84 -5.40 17.11 39.97
C ARG A 84 -5.70 17.37 41.46
N ASN A 85 -4.88 18.19 42.10
CA ASN A 85 -5.10 18.65 43.47
C ASN A 85 -6.51 19.27 43.62
N GLY A 86 -7.28 18.78 44.60
CA GLY A 86 -8.63 19.26 44.85
C GLY A 86 -9.65 18.90 43.76
N SER A 87 -9.40 17.85 42.96
CA SER A 87 -10.34 17.37 41.92
C SER A 87 -11.76 17.14 42.43
N PHE A 88 -11.92 16.88 43.74
CA PHE A 88 -13.20 16.64 44.39
C PHE A 88 -13.47 17.60 45.57
N TYR A 89 -12.77 18.73 45.60
CA TYR A 89 -12.87 19.68 46.70
C TYR A 89 -14.29 20.24 46.84
N GLY A 90 -14.81 20.29 48.07
CA GLY A 90 -16.18 20.72 48.36
C GLY A 90 -17.22 19.61 48.44
N LEU A 91 -16.90 18.37 48.00
CA LEU A 91 -17.76 17.20 48.15
C LEU A 91 -17.60 16.53 49.54
N ALA A 92 -17.74 17.32 50.61
CA ALA A 92 -17.46 16.87 51.98
C ALA A 92 -18.38 15.73 52.48
N ALA A 93 -19.57 15.58 51.88
CA ALA A 93 -20.54 14.53 52.21
C ALA A 93 -20.27 13.19 51.48
N LEU A 94 -19.29 13.15 50.58
CA LEU A 94 -19.02 11.98 49.75
C LEU A 94 -18.49 10.83 50.60
N GLU A 95 -19.17 9.68 50.55
CA GLU A 95 -18.81 8.46 51.27
C GLU A 95 -18.24 7.36 50.35
N LYS A 96 -18.56 7.38 49.07
CA LYS A 96 -18.13 6.39 48.09
C LYS A 96 -17.69 7.07 46.79
N LEU A 97 -16.45 6.79 46.36
CA LEU A 97 -15.90 7.24 45.10
C LEU A 97 -15.39 6.02 44.32
N ASP A 98 -15.92 5.83 43.12
CA ASP A 98 -15.53 4.77 42.20
C ASP A 98 -14.88 5.36 40.95
N LEU A 99 -13.61 5.05 40.74
CA LEU A 99 -12.76 5.48 39.62
C LEU A 99 -12.17 4.26 38.89
N LYS A 100 -12.77 3.09 39.07
CA LYS A 100 -12.32 1.83 38.47
C LYS A 100 -12.29 1.91 36.94
N ASN A 101 -11.37 1.15 36.30
CA ASN A 101 -11.29 1.01 34.84
C ASN A 101 -11.17 2.38 34.14
N ASN A 102 -10.22 3.19 34.57
CA ASN A 102 -9.84 4.43 33.90
C ASN A 102 -8.40 4.32 33.38
N LEU A 103 -7.81 5.44 32.94
CA LEU A 103 -6.44 5.51 32.43
C LEU A 103 -5.52 6.27 33.39
N ILE A 104 -5.88 6.35 34.68
CA ILE A 104 -5.20 7.23 35.65
C ILE A 104 -3.78 6.74 35.84
N SER A 105 -2.79 7.52 35.41
CA SER A 105 -1.37 7.26 35.64
C SER A 105 -0.80 8.15 36.73
N THR A 106 -1.34 9.36 36.88
CA THR A 106 -0.85 10.37 37.82
C THR A 106 -1.95 10.84 38.78
N VAL A 107 -1.63 10.82 40.08
CA VAL A 107 -2.47 11.36 41.15
C VAL A 107 -1.66 12.42 41.88
N GLU A 108 -2.05 13.68 41.75
CA GLU A 108 -1.34 14.79 42.39
C GLU A 108 -1.52 14.76 43.91
N PRO A 109 -0.54 15.30 44.67
CA PRO A 109 -0.70 15.53 46.11
C PRO A 109 -1.98 16.31 46.42
N GLY A 110 -2.81 15.78 47.33
CA GLY A 110 -4.10 16.38 47.67
C GLY A 110 -5.21 16.21 46.62
N ALA A 111 -5.08 15.28 45.66
CA ALA A 111 -6.15 14.99 44.70
C ALA A 111 -7.52 14.71 45.34
N PHE A 112 -7.51 14.05 46.52
CA PHE A 112 -8.71 13.71 47.30
C PHE A 112 -8.98 14.66 48.47
N ARG A 113 -8.32 15.82 48.51
CA ARG A 113 -8.41 16.76 49.63
C ARG A 113 -9.85 17.24 49.85
N GLY A 114 -10.25 17.31 51.13
CA GLY A 114 -11.59 17.75 51.53
C GLY A 114 -12.66 16.65 51.56
N LEU A 115 -12.34 15.40 51.18
CA LEU A 115 -13.27 14.26 51.22
C LEU A 115 -13.35 13.62 52.63
N LEU A 116 -13.72 14.41 53.63
CA LEU A 116 -13.67 14.04 55.06
C LEU A 116 -14.58 12.86 55.44
N ALA A 117 -15.69 12.67 54.72
CA ALA A 117 -16.65 11.58 54.96
C ALA A 117 -16.38 10.31 54.14
N LEU A 118 -15.33 10.30 53.30
CA LEU A 118 -15.12 9.20 52.35
C LEU A 118 -14.80 7.91 53.09
N ARG A 119 -15.57 6.85 52.80
CA ARG A 119 -15.44 5.52 53.43
C ARG A 119 -14.93 4.47 52.46
N ARG A 120 -15.17 4.63 51.16
CA ARG A 120 -14.76 3.69 50.11
C ARG A 120 -14.19 4.43 48.91
N LEU A 121 -13.00 4.02 48.50
CA LEU A 121 -12.32 4.52 47.31
C LEU A 121 -11.89 3.31 46.47
N ASP A 122 -12.34 3.28 45.22
CA ASP A 122 -11.92 2.29 44.24
C ASP A 122 -11.13 2.96 43.11
N LEU A 123 -9.84 2.61 43.00
CA LEU A 123 -8.90 3.04 41.97
C LEU A 123 -8.40 1.82 41.17
N SER A 124 -9.11 0.70 41.22
CA SER A 124 -8.66 -0.53 40.57
C SER A 124 -8.66 -0.43 39.05
N ASN A 125 -7.79 -1.22 38.40
CA ASN A 125 -7.64 -1.28 36.95
C ASN A 125 -7.38 0.10 36.34
N ASN A 126 -6.35 0.77 36.84
CA ASN A 126 -5.82 2.01 36.32
C ASN A 126 -4.34 1.81 35.96
N ARG A 127 -3.57 2.89 35.74
CA ARG A 127 -2.15 2.84 35.36
C ARG A 127 -1.26 3.51 36.41
N ILE A 128 -1.68 3.49 37.67
CA ILE A 128 -0.97 4.20 38.75
C ILE A 128 0.30 3.41 39.09
N GLY A 129 1.46 4.03 38.89
CA GLY A 129 2.75 3.47 39.29
C GLY A 129 3.37 4.19 40.49
N CYS A 130 3.25 5.53 40.54
CA CYS A 130 3.70 6.33 41.67
C CYS A 130 2.58 6.49 42.70
N LEU A 131 2.88 6.18 43.97
CA LEU A 131 1.97 6.42 45.09
C LEU A 131 2.71 7.21 46.20
N SER A 132 2.13 8.32 46.65
CA SER A 132 2.68 9.15 47.74
C SER A 132 1.68 9.32 48.90
N PRO A 133 2.14 9.42 50.16
CA PRO A 133 1.24 9.63 51.31
C PRO A 133 0.30 10.84 51.13
N GLU A 134 0.80 11.90 50.50
CA GLU A 134 0.15 13.19 50.33
C GLU A 134 -1.06 13.12 49.39
N MET A 135 -1.15 12.10 48.53
CA MET A 135 -2.34 11.86 47.72
C MET A 135 -3.56 11.59 48.60
N PHE A 136 -3.36 10.93 49.74
CA PHE A 136 -4.42 10.48 50.66
C PHE A 136 -4.68 11.47 51.81
N LEU A 137 -4.26 12.73 51.67
CA LEU A 137 -4.56 13.79 52.63
C LEU A 137 -6.07 13.91 52.89
N ASP A 138 -6.43 14.17 54.15
CA ASP A 138 -7.80 14.33 54.64
C ASP A 138 -8.73 13.09 54.54
N LEU A 139 -8.22 11.93 54.12
CA LEU A 139 -8.99 10.68 54.03
C LEU A 139 -9.06 9.88 55.34
N GLY A 140 -9.22 10.57 56.47
CA GLY A 140 -9.21 9.96 57.81
C GLY A 140 -10.37 8.98 58.07
N SER A 141 -11.49 9.12 57.36
CA SER A 141 -12.67 8.24 57.49
C SER A 141 -12.64 7.01 56.55
N LEU A 142 -11.61 6.88 55.70
CA LEU A 142 -11.56 5.87 54.66
C LEU A 142 -11.43 4.47 55.28
N SER A 143 -12.40 3.61 55.01
CA SER A 143 -12.48 2.26 55.57
C SER A 143 -12.09 1.17 54.58
N LYS A 144 -12.25 1.42 53.28
CA LYS A 144 -11.92 0.48 52.20
C LYS A 144 -11.20 1.20 51.07
N LEU A 145 -10.05 0.68 50.69
CA LEU A 145 -9.25 1.16 49.57
C LEU A 145 -8.97 0.01 48.62
N ASN A 146 -9.24 0.21 47.33
CA ASN A 146 -8.89 -0.72 46.28
C ASN A 146 -7.93 -0.09 45.28
N LEU A 147 -6.73 -0.67 45.18
CA LEU A 147 -5.65 -0.30 44.26
C LEU A 147 -5.28 -1.44 43.31
N SER A 148 -6.07 -2.53 43.24
CA SER A 148 -5.71 -3.71 42.46
C SER A 148 -5.66 -3.43 40.95
N GLY A 149 -4.83 -4.14 40.19
CA GLY A 149 -4.75 -3.98 38.73
C GLY A 149 -4.12 -2.66 38.28
N ASN A 150 -3.28 -2.06 39.12
CA ASN A 150 -2.38 -0.96 38.76
C ASN A 150 -0.98 -1.50 38.43
N ILE A 151 -0.02 -0.62 38.15
CA ILE A 151 1.30 -1.01 37.61
C ILE A 151 2.46 -0.90 38.61
N PHE A 152 2.19 -0.46 39.85
CA PHE A 152 3.21 -0.40 40.90
C PHE A 152 3.71 -1.81 41.30
N SER A 153 5.02 -1.89 41.56
CA SER A 153 5.69 -3.12 42.02
C SER A 153 5.85 -3.19 43.54
N THR A 154 5.86 -2.06 44.23
CA THR A 154 6.02 -1.98 45.69
C THR A 154 5.25 -0.78 46.27
N LEU A 155 5.16 -0.69 47.60
CA LEU A 155 4.49 0.37 48.34
C LEU A 155 5.44 0.95 49.39
N THR A 156 5.65 2.27 49.34
CA THR A 156 6.62 2.97 50.18
C THR A 156 6.17 3.06 51.64
N VAL A 157 7.13 3.03 52.55
CA VAL A 157 6.87 3.13 54.00
C VAL A 157 6.07 4.39 54.30
N GLY A 158 4.98 4.25 55.06
CA GLY A 158 4.18 5.40 55.48
C GLY A 158 3.15 5.88 54.45
N LEU A 159 2.98 5.17 53.33
CA LEU A 159 1.98 5.51 52.32
C LEU A 159 0.55 5.69 52.87
N PHE A 160 0.20 4.93 53.91
CA PHE A 160 -1.16 4.92 54.50
C PHE A 160 -1.27 5.67 55.83
N THR A 161 -0.32 6.55 56.17
CA THR A 161 -0.30 7.31 57.44
C THR A 161 -1.55 8.14 57.69
N HIS A 162 -2.14 8.71 56.64
CA HIS A 162 -3.37 9.52 56.73
C HIS A 162 -4.66 8.68 56.82
N LEU A 163 -4.59 7.37 56.55
CA LEU A 163 -5.75 6.47 56.48
C LEU A 163 -6.06 5.78 57.81
N VAL A 164 -6.30 6.57 58.87
CA VAL A 164 -6.44 6.07 60.25
C VAL A 164 -7.60 5.11 60.48
N ALA A 165 -8.67 5.17 59.66
CA ALA A 165 -9.84 4.31 59.77
C ALA A 165 -9.83 3.09 58.84
N LEU A 166 -8.72 2.83 58.12
CA LEU A 166 -8.68 1.78 57.10
C LEU A 166 -8.94 0.40 57.70
N ARG A 167 -9.78 -0.40 57.05
CA ARG A 167 -10.14 -1.77 57.48
C ARG A 167 -9.94 -2.81 56.40
N VAL A 168 -10.04 -2.44 55.12
CA VAL A 168 -9.89 -3.35 54.00
C VAL A 168 -9.00 -2.72 52.94
N LEU A 169 -7.99 -3.45 52.49
CA LEU A 169 -7.03 -3.01 51.48
C LEU A 169 -6.86 -4.08 50.40
N HIS A 170 -7.04 -3.68 49.14
CA HIS A 170 -6.75 -4.48 47.96
C HIS A 170 -5.63 -3.79 47.18
N PHE A 171 -4.58 -4.53 46.80
CA PHE A 171 -3.42 -3.97 46.10
C PHE A 171 -2.70 -4.98 45.20
N HIS A 172 -3.40 -6.05 44.78
CA HIS A 172 -2.84 -7.02 43.84
C HIS A 172 -2.42 -6.34 42.52
N THR A 173 -1.21 -6.58 42.05
CA THR A 173 -0.71 -6.13 40.74
C THR A 173 0.05 -7.26 40.06
N GLU A 174 0.23 -7.16 38.73
CA GLU A 174 1.00 -8.13 37.95
C GLU A 174 2.51 -8.04 38.20
N THR A 175 2.98 -6.98 38.86
CA THR A 175 4.40 -6.70 39.11
C THR A 175 4.73 -6.69 40.61
N LEU A 176 3.81 -7.16 41.47
CA LEU A 176 3.94 -7.06 42.93
C LEU A 176 5.16 -7.84 43.45
N PHE A 177 6.10 -7.11 44.07
CA PHE A 177 7.35 -7.62 44.61
C PHE A 177 7.29 -7.72 46.14
N CYS A 178 7.14 -8.93 46.65
CA CYS A 178 7.04 -9.25 48.07
C CYS A 178 8.42 -9.48 48.71
N ASP A 179 9.17 -8.41 48.91
CA ASP A 179 10.47 -8.43 49.56
C ASP A 179 10.46 -7.66 50.91
N CYS A 180 11.65 -7.32 51.40
CA CYS A 180 11.77 -6.53 52.63
C CYS A 180 11.16 -5.13 52.54
N GLN A 181 11.00 -4.54 51.34
CA GLN A 181 10.36 -3.22 51.17
C GLN A 181 8.86 -3.27 51.44
N LEU A 182 8.20 -4.43 51.25
CA LEU A 182 6.79 -4.61 51.64
C LEU A 182 6.61 -5.14 53.08
N LYS A 183 7.70 -5.43 53.80
CA LYS A 183 7.63 -5.96 55.18
C LYS A 183 6.88 -5.03 56.13
N TRP A 184 7.09 -3.72 56.03
CA TRP A 184 6.40 -2.74 56.87
C TRP A 184 4.87 -2.84 56.69
N LEU A 185 4.39 -3.11 55.48
CA LEU A 185 2.97 -3.14 55.16
C LEU A 185 2.28 -4.34 55.84
N LEU A 186 2.93 -5.50 55.83
CA LEU A 186 2.44 -6.69 56.53
C LEU A 186 2.32 -6.43 58.04
N LEU A 187 3.35 -5.84 58.63
CA LEU A 187 3.39 -5.48 60.05
C LEU A 187 2.34 -4.43 60.41
N TRP A 188 2.26 -3.36 59.61
CA TRP A 188 1.30 -2.28 59.77
C TRP A 188 -0.14 -2.79 59.68
N ALA A 189 -0.44 -3.65 58.71
CA ALA A 189 -1.78 -4.20 58.54
C ALA A 189 -2.21 -5.06 59.74
N ARG A 190 -1.30 -5.86 60.30
CA ARG A 190 -1.56 -6.66 61.52
C ARG A 190 -1.79 -5.76 62.73
N SER A 191 -0.92 -4.79 62.95
CA SER A 191 -1.00 -3.85 64.09
C SER A 191 -2.31 -3.04 64.07
N ASN A 192 -2.73 -2.58 62.88
CA ASN A 192 -3.94 -1.76 62.72
C ASN A 192 -5.21 -2.58 62.43
N SER A 193 -5.14 -3.91 62.47
CA SER A 193 -6.26 -4.81 62.15
C SER A 193 -6.88 -4.56 60.76
N VAL A 194 -6.04 -4.24 59.78
CA VAL A 194 -6.43 -4.04 58.38
C VAL A 194 -6.44 -5.39 57.67
N ARG A 195 -7.57 -5.72 57.03
CA ARG A 195 -7.71 -6.93 56.23
C ARG A 195 -7.20 -6.68 54.81
N ILE A 196 -6.03 -7.20 54.51
CA ILE A 196 -5.53 -7.32 53.14
C ILE A 196 -6.35 -8.37 52.42
N ALA A 197 -6.78 -8.13 51.19
CA ALA A 197 -7.64 -9.03 50.41
C ALA A 197 -6.98 -10.40 50.09
N ASN A 198 -7.80 -11.41 49.76
CA ASN A 198 -7.35 -12.82 49.59
C ASN A 198 -6.62 -13.01 48.26
N ASP A 199 -7.05 -12.25 47.27
CA ASP A 199 -6.55 -12.19 45.91
C ASP A 199 -5.20 -11.45 45.80
N THR A 200 -4.74 -10.78 46.85
CA THR A 200 -3.38 -10.21 46.90
C THR A 200 -2.33 -11.32 47.04
N VAL A 201 -1.88 -11.82 45.91
CA VAL A 201 -0.78 -12.78 45.80
C VAL A 201 0.52 -12.10 45.36
N CYS A 202 1.64 -12.64 45.84
CA CYS A 202 2.96 -12.22 45.41
C CYS A 202 3.26 -12.73 44.01
N VAL A 203 3.79 -11.86 43.15
CA VAL A 203 4.27 -12.26 41.81
C VAL A 203 5.78 -12.47 41.87
N PHE A 204 6.50 -11.52 42.45
CA PHE A 204 7.92 -11.62 42.72
C PHE A 204 8.18 -11.59 44.22
N PRO A 205 9.33 -12.09 44.70
CA PRO A 205 10.31 -12.89 43.96
C PRO A 205 9.78 -14.31 43.65
N THR A 206 10.43 -15.01 42.71
CA THR A 206 10.03 -16.34 42.20
C THR A 206 9.70 -17.37 43.29
N HIS A 207 10.43 -17.35 44.41
CA HIS A 207 10.23 -18.30 45.51
C HIS A 207 8.99 -18.02 46.38
N LEU A 208 8.37 -16.83 46.26
CA LEU A 208 7.10 -16.49 46.90
C LEU A 208 5.93 -16.38 45.90
N HIS A 209 6.19 -16.67 44.62
CA HIS A 209 5.20 -16.54 43.56
C HIS A 209 3.93 -17.35 43.87
N GLY A 210 2.77 -16.70 43.76
CA GLY A 210 1.44 -17.29 43.97
C GLY A 210 1.02 -17.41 45.45
N LEU A 211 1.88 -17.06 46.41
CA LEU A 211 1.50 -17.08 47.82
C LEU A 211 0.69 -15.85 48.20
N GLU A 212 -0.36 -16.03 49.02
CA GLU A 212 -1.16 -14.93 49.56
C GLU A 212 -0.31 -14.07 50.53
N PHE A 213 -0.20 -12.77 50.24
CA PHE A 213 0.65 -11.84 51.01
C PHE A 213 0.31 -11.81 52.50
N ARG A 214 -0.99 -11.83 52.83
CA ARG A 214 -1.50 -11.82 54.21
C ARG A 214 -1.00 -12.99 55.08
N ASN A 215 -0.73 -14.14 54.46
CA ASN A 215 -0.36 -15.38 55.14
C ASN A 215 1.16 -15.53 55.27
N LEU A 216 1.93 -14.60 54.67
CA LEU A 216 3.38 -14.61 54.76
C LEU A 216 3.86 -14.31 56.19
N ARG A 217 5.04 -14.83 56.50
CA ARG A 217 5.77 -14.49 57.72
C ARG A 217 6.77 -13.38 57.43
N GLU A 218 7.04 -12.56 58.43
CA GLU A 218 8.00 -11.46 58.33
C GLU A 218 9.41 -11.92 57.91
N GLN A 219 9.79 -13.13 58.29
CA GLN A 219 11.07 -13.73 57.93
C GLN A 219 11.17 -14.18 56.47
N GLN A 220 10.06 -14.24 55.72
CA GLN A 220 10.05 -14.58 54.29
C GLN A 220 10.30 -13.35 53.41
N LEU A 221 9.96 -12.16 53.90
CA LEU A 221 10.13 -10.88 53.20
C LEU A 221 11.56 -10.36 53.37
N ARG A 222 12.49 -10.85 52.53
CA ARG A 222 13.92 -10.54 52.57
C ARG A 222 14.38 -9.82 51.30
N CYS A 223 15.47 -9.05 51.40
CA CYS A 223 16.11 -8.40 50.25
C CYS A 223 17.48 -9.00 49.87
N ASP A 224 17.94 -10.03 50.59
CA ASP A 224 19.24 -10.69 50.35
C ASP A 224 19.20 -11.71 49.19
N GLY A 225 18.12 -11.71 48.41
CA GLY A 225 17.92 -12.60 47.27
C GLY A 225 18.54 -12.06 45.98
N PRO A 226 18.67 -12.89 44.93
CA PRO A 226 19.15 -12.43 43.63
C PRO A 226 18.24 -11.33 43.06
N LEU A 227 18.84 -10.39 42.33
CA LEU A 227 18.09 -9.36 41.61
C LEU A 227 17.20 -10.02 40.55
N GLU A 228 15.88 -9.96 40.76
CA GLU A 228 14.88 -10.37 39.78
C GLU A 228 14.26 -9.12 39.15
N MET A 229 14.24 -9.07 37.83
CA MET A 229 13.73 -7.95 37.06
C MET A 229 12.52 -8.40 36.24
N PRO A 230 11.29 -7.93 36.57
CA PRO A 230 10.09 -8.25 35.80
C PRO A 230 10.21 -7.87 34.32
N LEU A 231 10.86 -6.74 34.03
CA LEU A 231 11.21 -6.29 32.69
C LEU A 231 12.68 -5.92 32.64
N PHE A 232 13.41 -6.49 31.69
CA PHE A 232 14.74 -6.04 31.32
C PHE A 232 14.99 -6.35 29.84
N GLN A 233 15.12 -5.32 29.02
CA GLN A 233 15.18 -5.43 27.58
C GLN A 233 16.16 -4.43 26.96
N LEU A 234 17.02 -4.94 26.09
CA LEU A 234 17.87 -4.19 25.18
C LEU A 234 17.30 -4.25 23.75
N ILE A 235 17.19 -3.10 23.10
CA ILE A 235 16.75 -2.96 21.71
C ILE A 235 17.84 -2.22 20.93
N PRO A 236 18.35 -2.78 19.83
CA PRO A 236 18.11 -4.14 19.35
C PRO A 236 18.77 -5.19 20.26
N SER A 237 18.10 -6.33 20.46
CA SER A 237 18.60 -7.44 21.28
C SER A 237 19.51 -8.40 20.52
N GLN A 238 19.58 -8.27 19.19
CA GLN A 238 20.35 -9.15 18.30
C GLN A 238 21.55 -8.42 17.72
N ARG A 239 22.54 -9.18 17.26
CA ARG A 239 23.72 -8.67 16.54
C ARG A 239 23.30 -7.77 15.37
N GLN A 240 23.93 -6.60 15.26
CA GLN A 240 23.68 -5.65 14.19
C GLN A 240 24.87 -5.59 13.23
N LEU A 241 24.55 -5.54 11.93
CA LEU A 241 25.49 -5.28 10.86
C LEU A 241 25.18 -3.89 10.31
N VAL A 242 26.14 -2.98 10.43
CA VAL A 242 26.00 -1.57 10.03
C VAL A 242 27.12 -1.16 9.10
N PHE A 243 26.87 -0.18 8.25
CA PHE A 243 27.87 0.42 7.37
C PHE A 243 28.43 1.70 7.99
N ARG A 244 29.64 2.07 7.58
CA ARG A 244 30.24 3.35 7.98
C ARG A 244 29.34 4.52 7.58
N GLY A 245 29.06 5.42 8.52
CA GLY A 245 28.19 6.59 8.36
C GLY A 245 26.73 6.36 8.78
N ASP A 246 26.33 5.12 9.11
CA ASP A 246 24.97 4.83 9.57
C ASP A 246 24.65 5.51 10.91
N ARG A 247 23.34 5.53 11.23
CA ARG A 247 22.82 5.93 12.54
C ARG A 247 22.05 4.76 13.16
N LEU A 248 22.37 4.41 14.41
CA LEU A 248 21.75 3.31 15.13
C LEU A 248 21.40 3.75 16.57
N PRO A 249 20.10 3.86 16.93
CA PRO A 249 19.69 4.02 18.30
C PRO A 249 19.70 2.67 19.04
N LEU A 250 20.22 2.68 20.26
CA LEU A 250 20.17 1.58 21.21
C LEU A 250 19.32 2.02 22.40
N GLN A 251 18.30 1.25 22.77
CA GLN A 251 17.43 1.55 23.89
C GLN A 251 17.48 0.42 24.92
N CYS A 252 17.66 0.78 26.17
CA CYS A 252 17.61 -0.16 27.29
C CYS A 252 16.47 0.21 28.24
N THR A 253 15.63 -0.76 28.56
CA THR A 253 14.48 -0.60 29.46
C THR A 253 14.58 -1.62 30.59
N ALA A 254 14.40 -1.19 31.83
CA ALA A 254 14.43 -2.07 33.01
C ALA A 254 13.37 -1.67 34.06
N SER A 255 12.90 -2.63 34.86
CA SER A 255 12.01 -2.36 35.98
C SER A 255 12.71 -1.57 37.09
N TYR A 256 12.03 -0.56 37.62
CA TYR A 256 12.47 0.17 38.81
C TYR A 256 11.94 -0.52 40.07
N VAL A 257 12.76 -1.41 40.65
CA VAL A 257 12.35 -2.23 41.80
C VAL A 257 12.71 -1.57 43.14
N ASP A 258 13.78 -0.78 43.17
CA ASP A 258 14.21 -0.04 44.35
C ASP A 258 15.06 1.20 43.98
N PRO A 259 15.25 2.15 44.90
CA PRO A 259 15.97 3.40 44.60
C PRO A 259 17.44 3.26 44.23
N SER A 260 18.07 2.10 44.46
CA SER A 260 19.48 1.87 44.08
C SER A 260 19.65 1.34 42.66
N VAL A 261 18.55 1.12 41.92
CA VAL A 261 18.60 0.66 40.53
C VAL A 261 19.09 1.78 39.62
N GLU A 262 20.19 1.53 38.90
CA GLU A 262 20.77 2.44 37.91
C GLU A 262 21.06 1.70 36.59
N LEU A 263 20.99 2.44 35.48
CA LEU A 263 21.30 1.95 34.12
C LEU A 263 22.62 2.53 33.63
N TRP A 264 23.46 1.66 33.08
CA TRP A 264 24.78 2.01 32.56
C TRP A 264 24.99 1.38 31.18
N TRP A 265 25.59 2.14 30.27
CA TRP A 265 26.03 1.62 28.98
C TRP A 265 27.50 1.25 29.02
N ARG A 266 27.85 0.07 28.51
CA ARG A 266 29.23 -0.37 28.33
C ARG A 266 29.51 -0.74 26.88
N HIS A 267 30.66 -0.32 26.37
CA HIS A 267 31.20 -0.72 25.08
C HIS A 267 32.54 -1.40 25.29
N ASN A 268 32.64 -2.67 24.88
CA ASN A 268 33.82 -3.51 25.10
C ASN A 268 34.32 -3.52 26.55
N GLY A 269 33.38 -3.48 27.52
CA GLY A 269 33.66 -3.49 28.95
C GLY A 269 33.93 -2.12 29.59
N HIS A 270 34.00 -1.05 28.81
CA HIS A 270 34.20 0.31 29.31
C HIS A 270 32.90 1.09 29.38
N VAL A 271 32.71 1.92 30.41
CA VAL A 271 31.52 2.77 30.54
C VAL A 271 31.51 3.80 29.40
N VAL A 272 30.34 3.96 28.78
CA VAL A 272 30.13 4.88 27.67
C VAL A 272 29.62 6.21 28.20
N ALA A 273 30.22 7.30 27.73
CA ALA A 273 29.75 8.66 27.92
C ALA A 273 29.47 9.31 26.56
N THR A 274 28.78 10.45 26.56
CA THR A 274 28.54 11.23 25.34
C THR A 274 29.86 11.77 24.80
N HIS A 275 30.14 11.45 23.52
CA HIS A 275 31.31 11.86 22.76
C HIS A 275 30.86 12.32 21.36
N GLU A 276 30.64 13.63 21.20
CA GLU A 276 30.14 14.21 19.94
C GLU A 276 31.10 14.02 18.76
N ASP A 277 32.41 14.04 19.02
CA ASP A 277 33.47 13.83 18.03
C ASP A 277 33.44 12.41 17.43
N ARG A 278 32.95 11.44 18.20
CA ARG A 278 32.77 10.04 17.79
C ARG A 278 31.33 9.68 17.43
N GLY A 279 30.42 10.67 17.48
CA GLY A 279 29.01 10.50 17.18
C GLY A 279 28.27 9.60 18.18
N VAL A 280 28.72 9.51 19.43
CA VAL A 280 28.06 8.73 20.48
C VAL A 280 27.31 9.68 21.41
N TYR A 281 25.99 9.54 21.51
CA TYR A 281 25.14 10.38 22.36
C TYR A 281 24.42 9.50 23.37
N VAL A 282 24.70 9.68 24.65
CA VAL A 282 24.00 8.99 25.74
C VAL A 282 22.94 9.95 26.28
N GLU A 283 21.68 9.57 26.15
CA GLU A 283 20.55 10.34 26.67
C GLU A 283 20.39 10.13 28.19
N GLU A 284 19.78 11.10 28.86
CA GLU A 284 19.48 10.99 30.29
C GLU A 284 18.53 9.81 30.56
N THR A 285 18.80 9.07 31.64
CA THR A 285 17.91 7.98 32.06
C THR A 285 16.59 8.55 32.56
N LEU A 286 15.49 8.14 31.93
CA LEU A 286 14.14 8.56 32.30
C LEU A 286 13.48 7.52 33.22
N LEU A 287 12.84 8.01 34.29
CA LEU A 287 11.97 7.20 35.14
C LEU A 287 10.51 7.43 34.74
N HIS A 288 9.86 6.39 34.22
CA HIS A 288 8.46 6.40 33.84
C HIS A 288 7.59 5.82 34.96
N ASP A 289 6.62 6.62 35.41
CA ASP A 289 5.57 6.24 36.37
C ASP A 289 6.10 5.52 37.63
N CYS A 290 7.33 5.83 38.07
CA CYS A 290 8.01 5.18 39.21
C CYS A 290 8.17 3.65 39.09
N CYS A 291 8.04 3.08 37.89
CA CYS A 291 8.05 1.62 37.70
C CYS A 291 9.06 1.16 36.65
N LEU A 292 9.48 2.04 35.74
CA LEU A 292 10.32 1.70 34.60
C LEU A 292 11.42 2.74 34.40
N LEU A 293 12.65 2.28 34.21
CA LEU A 293 13.77 3.10 33.77
C LEU A 293 14.04 2.83 32.30
N THR A 294 14.29 3.88 31.54
CA THR A 294 14.75 3.79 30.15
C THR A 294 15.96 4.67 29.92
N SER A 295 16.95 4.16 29.21
CA SER A 295 18.11 4.92 28.75
C SER A 295 18.34 4.63 27.27
N GLU A 296 18.72 5.64 26.50
CA GLU A 296 18.99 5.54 25.07
C GLU A 296 20.42 5.98 24.76
N VAL A 297 21.06 5.27 23.82
CA VAL A 297 22.32 5.69 23.19
C VAL A 297 22.10 5.80 21.70
N ILE A 298 22.36 6.97 21.14
CA ILE A 298 22.27 7.23 19.72
C ILE A 298 23.69 7.23 19.15
N LEU A 299 23.96 6.26 18.28
CA LEU A 299 25.20 6.20 17.51
C LEU A 299 24.93 6.87 16.17
N SER A 300 25.63 7.95 15.85
CA SER A 300 25.49 8.71 14.60
C SER A 300 26.80 8.74 13.86
N ASN A 301 26.77 8.69 12.52
CA ASN A 301 27.96 8.68 11.68
C ASN A 301 28.96 7.58 12.11
N ILE A 302 28.46 6.35 12.24
CA ILE A 302 29.20 5.20 12.80
C ILE A 302 30.54 4.97 12.08
N ASP A 303 31.62 4.79 12.84
CA ASP A 303 32.95 4.43 12.35
C ASP A 303 33.40 3.06 12.90
N VAL A 304 34.51 2.51 12.39
CA VAL A 304 35.07 1.20 12.78
C VAL A 304 35.31 1.11 14.30
N GLY A 305 35.58 2.23 14.97
CA GLY A 305 35.77 2.30 16.42
C GLY A 305 34.53 1.95 17.25
N ILE A 306 33.33 1.95 16.66
CA ILE A 306 32.06 1.58 17.32
C ILE A 306 31.84 0.06 17.34
N ALA A 307 32.58 -0.70 16.53
CA ALA A 307 32.45 -2.15 16.48
C ALA A 307 32.75 -2.80 17.83
N GLY A 308 32.11 -3.94 18.08
CA GLY A 308 32.29 -4.74 19.30
C GLY A 308 31.01 -4.91 20.10
N ILE A 309 31.18 -5.23 21.37
CA ILE A 309 30.08 -5.62 22.26
C ILE A 309 29.54 -4.38 22.96
N TRP A 310 28.26 -4.13 22.76
CA TRP A 310 27.48 -3.11 23.44
C TRP A 310 26.59 -3.77 24.48
N GLU A 311 26.62 -3.25 25.69
CA GLU A 311 25.97 -3.84 26.84
C GLU A 311 25.21 -2.77 27.60
N CYS A 312 23.97 -3.09 27.97
CA CYS A 312 23.25 -2.37 29.01
C CYS A 312 23.41 -3.14 30.32
N LEU A 313 24.00 -2.48 31.30
CA LEU A 313 24.22 -2.98 32.65
C LEU A 313 23.23 -2.31 33.59
N VAL A 314 22.46 -3.11 34.31
CA VAL A 314 21.66 -2.67 35.46
C VAL A 314 22.45 -2.98 36.71
N THR A 315 22.64 -1.98 37.56
CA THR A 315 23.22 -2.14 38.89
C THR A 315 22.19 -1.87 39.98
N SER A 316 22.23 -2.62 41.06
CA SER A 316 21.39 -2.44 42.26
C SER A 316 22.18 -2.87 43.49
N SER A 317 21.74 -2.43 44.66
CA SER A 317 22.19 -2.96 45.96
C SER A 317 22.10 -4.49 46.07
N ARG A 318 21.24 -5.14 45.26
CA ARG A 318 21.03 -6.59 45.22
C ARG A 318 21.91 -7.34 44.21
N GLY A 319 22.73 -6.62 43.45
CA GLY A 319 23.60 -7.17 42.43
C GLY A 319 23.38 -6.53 41.07
N ASN A 320 24.07 -7.07 40.08
CA ASN A 320 24.14 -6.50 38.74
C ASN A 320 23.66 -7.53 37.72
N THR A 321 22.92 -7.08 36.72
CA THR A 321 22.49 -7.89 35.58
C THR A 321 22.73 -7.11 34.30
N SER A 322 23.04 -7.79 33.20
CA SER A 322 23.29 -7.12 31.93
C SER A 322 22.77 -7.88 30.73
N GLN A 323 22.48 -7.13 29.67
CA GLN A 323 22.15 -7.65 28.34
C GLN A 323 23.11 -7.01 27.34
N GLN A 324 23.58 -7.82 26.39
CA GLN A 324 24.58 -7.40 25.43
C GLN A 324 24.21 -7.80 24.00
N MET A 325 24.71 -7.03 23.05
CA MET A 325 24.60 -7.26 21.62
C MET A 325 25.92 -6.87 20.95
N GLU A 326 26.18 -7.40 19.74
CA GLU A 326 27.40 -7.10 18.99
C GLU A 326 27.07 -6.20 17.79
N ILE A 327 27.85 -5.15 17.59
CA ILE A 327 27.82 -4.32 16.39
C ILE A 327 29.03 -4.65 15.53
N VAL A 328 28.78 -4.98 14.26
CA VAL A 328 29.82 -5.12 13.24
C VAL A 328 29.69 -4.02 12.22
N VAL A 329 30.77 -3.26 12.05
CA VAL A 329 30.86 -2.13 11.14
C VAL A 329 31.60 -2.54 9.87
N LEU A 330 31.02 -2.28 8.70
CA LEU A 330 31.65 -2.50 7.40
C LEU A 330 32.17 -1.17 6.82
N GLU A 331 33.43 -1.14 6.36
CA GLU A 331 34.13 0.07 5.90
C GLU A 331 33.56 0.69 4.62
N THR A 332 32.96 -0.11 3.74
CA THR A 332 32.42 0.40 2.48
C THR A 332 30.98 0.84 2.68
N SER A 333 30.72 2.15 2.62
CA SER A 333 29.44 2.62 2.11
C SER A 333 29.33 2.10 0.70
N ALA A 334 28.66 0.95 0.53
CA ALA A 334 28.62 0.31 -0.77
C ALA A 334 27.96 1.29 -1.76
N PRO A 335 28.52 1.51 -2.95
CA PRO A 335 27.83 2.31 -3.95
C PRO A 335 26.52 1.61 -4.30
N TYR A 336 25.47 2.40 -4.60
CA TYR A 336 24.17 1.88 -5.00
C TYR A 336 23.73 2.55 -6.29
N CYS A 337 23.07 1.77 -7.14
CA CYS A 337 22.26 2.34 -8.20
C CYS A 337 20.97 2.93 -7.61
N PRO A 338 20.57 4.15 -8.01
CA PRO A 338 19.35 4.79 -7.53
C PRO A 338 18.11 4.03 -8.03
N THR A 339 16.97 4.26 -7.38
CA THR A 339 15.68 3.80 -7.92
C THR A 339 15.43 4.42 -9.29
N ASP A 340 14.95 3.63 -10.24
CA ASP A 340 14.75 4.06 -11.63
C ASP A 340 13.48 3.44 -12.24
N ARG A 341 12.89 4.08 -13.24
CA ARG A 341 11.69 3.60 -13.94
C ARG A 341 11.92 3.58 -15.44
N VAL A 342 11.84 2.39 -16.03
CA VAL A 342 12.05 2.17 -17.46
C VAL A 342 10.76 1.64 -18.08
N THR A 343 10.23 2.34 -19.08
CA THR A 343 9.06 1.92 -19.87
C THR A 343 9.50 1.58 -21.29
N ASN A 344 9.26 0.34 -21.72
CA ASN A 344 9.57 -0.15 -23.07
C ASN A 344 8.42 -1.02 -23.61
N ASN A 345 8.59 -1.60 -24.81
CA ASN A 345 7.60 -2.48 -25.44
C ASN A 345 7.36 -3.82 -24.71
N LYS A 346 8.13 -4.12 -23.65
CA LYS A 346 7.96 -5.28 -22.76
C LYS A 346 7.26 -4.94 -21.44
N GLY A 347 7.08 -3.66 -21.13
CA GLY A 347 6.32 -3.22 -19.95
C GLY A 347 6.93 -2.00 -19.24
N ASP A 348 6.43 -1.75 -18.02
CA ASP A 348 6.89 -0.70 -17.12
C ASP A 348 7.60 -1.33 -15.92
N PHE A 349 8.91 -1.09 -15.82
CA PHE A 349 9.78 -1.70 -14.82
C PHE A 349 10.27 -0.66 -13.82
N ARG A 350 9.98 -0.88 -12.53
CA ARG A 350 10.41 -0.02 -11.41
C ARG A 350 11.54 -0.67 -10.64
N TRP A 351 12.76 -0.26 -10.93
CA TRP A 351 13.97 -0.82 -10.35
C TRP A 351 14.20 -0.25 -8.93
N PRO A 352 14.32 -1.10 -7.90
CA PRO A 352 14.62 -0.65 -6.55
C PRO A 352 16.08 -0.22 -6.42
N LYS A 353 16.39 0.52 -5.35
CA LYS A 353 17.77 0.84 -4.99
C LYS A 353 18.57 -0.46 -4.84
N THR A 354 19.64 -0.61 -5.61
CA THR A 354 20.36 -1.88 -5.79
C THR A 354 21.85 -1.69 -5.52
N LEU A 355 22.48 -2.61 -4.80
CA LEU A 355 23.91 -2.58 -4.46
C LEU A 355 24.79 -2.59 -5.73
N ALA A 356 25.93 -1.92 -5.71
CA ALA A 356 26.89 -1.96 -6.79
C ALA A 356 27.49 -3.37 -6.97
N GLY A 357 27.58 -3.82 -8.23
CA GLY A 357 28.14 -5.11 -8.60
C GLY A 357 27.15 -6.28 -8.64
N ILE A 358 25.87 -6.07 -8.33
CA ILE A 358 24.84 -7.12 -8.41
C ILE A 358 23.88 -6.94 -9.59
N LEU A 359 23.27 -8.04 -9.98
CA LEU A 359 22.17 -8.11 -10.94
C LEU A 359 20.85 -7.97 -10.17
N ALA A 360 20.07 -6.94 -10.51
CA ALA A 360 18.69 -6.82 -10.06
C ALA A 360 17.77 -7.60 -11.00
N PHE A 361 16.72 -8.21 -10.43
CA PHE A 361 15.70 -8.93 -11.19
C PHE A 361 14.31 -8.39 -10.84
N LEU A 362 13.47 -8.24 -11.85
CA LEU A 362 12.05 -7.95 -11.67
C LEU A 362 11.22 -9.02 -12.38
N PRO A 363 10.14 -9.52 -11.76
CA PRO A 363 9.21 -10.39 -12.47
C PRO A 363 8.58 -9.61 -13.63
N CYS A 364 8.44 -10.27 -14.78
CA CYS A 364 7.67 -9.69 -15.88
C CYS A 364 6.20 -9.56 -15.43
N ALA A 365 5.51 -8.48 -15.84
CA ALA A 365 4.10 -8.31 -15.52
C ALA A 365 3.30 -9.53 -16.02
N PRO A 366 2.39 -10.10 -15.21
CA PRO A 366 1.52 -11.17 -15.68
C PRO A 366 0.70 -10.66 -16.85
N ALA A 367 0.58 -11.47 -17.90
CA ALA A 367 -0.31 -11.19 -19.02
C ALA A 367 -1.71 -10.94 -18.46
N THR A 368 -2.13 -9.69 -18.42
CA THR A 368 -3.42 -9.32 -17.86
C THR A 368 -4.49 -9.72 -18.87
N PHE A 369 -5.26 -10.73 -18.47
CA PHE A 369 -6.60 -11.07 -18.95
C PHE A 369 -6.74 -11.68 -20.36
N GLY A 370 -6.97 -12.99 -20.32
CA GLY A 370 -7.52 -13.82 -21.40
C GLY A 370 -7.84 -15.25 -20.97
N SER A 371 -7.86 -15.57 -19.66
CA SER A 371 -8.41 -16.84 -19.17
C SER A 371 -9.89 -16.64 -18.90
N ALA A 372 -10.71 -17.22 -19.78
CA ALA A 372 -12.10 -17.50 -19.49
C ALA A 372 -12.23 -18.22 -18.13
N PRO A 373 -13.35 -18.06 -17.39
CA PRO A 373 -13.57 -18.82 -16.17
C PRO A 373 -13.76 -20.30 -16.56
N HIS A 374 -12.69 -21.09 -16.43
CA HIS A 374 -12.83 -22.54 -16.49
C HIS A 374 -13.50 -23.02 -15.19
N PRO A 375 -14.47 -23.95 -15.30
CA PRO A 375 -15.17 -24.47 -14.14
C PRO A 375 -14.22 -25.32 -13.30
N SER A 376 -14.26 -25.07 -11.99
CA SER A 376 -13.87 -25.96 -10.89
C SER A 376 -13.10 -27.24 -11.25
N GLY A 377 -11.81 -27.27 -10.91
CA GLY A 377 -11.07 -28.53 -10.79
C GLY A 377 -9.57 -28.39 -11.03
N SER A 378 -8.79 -28.58 -9.96
CA SER A 378 -7.33 -28.72 -9.91
C SER A 378 -6.48 -27.46 -10.18
N ALA A 379 -5.94 -26.89 -9.10
CA ALA A 379 -4.81 -25.99 -9.17
C ALA A 379 -3.62 -26.71 -9.84
N PRO A 380 -2.96 -26.11 -10.85
CA PRO A 380 -1.73 -26.69 -11.39
C PRO A 380 -0.63 -26.58 -10.33
N ASN A 381 0.11 -27.66 -10.12
CA ASN A 381 1.31 -27.70 -9.29
C ASN A 381 2.26 -26.52 -9.62
N PRO A 382 2.76 -25.75 -8.63
CA PRO A 382 3.63 -24.59 -8.85
C PRO A 382 5.11 -24.97 -9.10
N SER A 383 5.39 -26.20 -9.54
CA SER A 383 6.75 -26.72 -9.69
C SER A 383 7.07 -27.01 -11.16
N SER A 384 7.43 -25.98 -11.94
CA SER A 384 8.39 -26.06 -13.07
C SER A 384 8.38 -24.87 -14.05
N GLN A 385 7.43 -23.93 -13.98
CA GLN A 385 7.55 -22.71 -14.79
C GLN A 385 8.46 -21.72 -14.10
N ARG A 386 9.73 -21.64 -14.56
CA ARG A 386 10.63 -20.53 -14.20
C ARG A 386 9.89 -19.23 -14.50
N GLU A 387 9.61 -18.44 -13.46
CA GLU A 387 9.09 -17.08 -13.60
C GLU A 387 10.01 -16.32 -14.56
N LYS A 388 9.43 -15.82 -15.67
CA LYS A 388 10.12 -14.95 -16.62
C LYS A 388 10.48 -13.65 -15.91
N LYS A 389 11.76 -13.25 -15.98
CA LYS A 389 12.29 -12.08 -15.28
C LYS A 389 13.06 -11.19 -16.24
N ALA A 390 12.89 -9.88 -16.07
CA ALA A 390 13.81 -8.90 -16.61
C ALA A 390 14.98 -8.73 -15.63
N TRP A 391 16.16 -8.36 -16.13
CA TRP A 391 17.29 -8.04 -15.26
C TRP A 391 18.05 -6.80 -15.71
N ARG A 392 18.65 -6.11 -14.74
CA ARG A 392 19.58 -5.00 -14.94
C ARG A 392 20.80 -5.17 -14.05
N ARG A 393 21.97 -4.79 -14.57
CA ARG A 393 23.22 -4.83 -13.82
C ARG A 393 23.51 -3.47 -13.21
N CYS A 394 23.76 -3.44 -11.91
CA CYS A 394 24.35 -2.29 -11.25
C CYS A 394 25.89 -2.41 -11.34
N ASP A 395 26.56 -1.48 -12.00
CA ASP A 395 28.02 -1.51 -12.13
C ASP A 395 28.72 -1.26 -10.77
N ARG A 396 30.04 -1.46 -10.72
CA ARG A 396 30.82 -1.26 -9.48
C ARG A 396 30.89 0.21 -9.03
N ALA A 397 30.49 1.15 -9.90
CA ALA A 397 30.47 2.57 -9.61
C ALA A 397 29.08 3.06 -9.15
N GLY A 398 28.08 2.18 -9.06
CA GLY A 398 26.71 2.54 -8.66
C GLY A 398 25.87 3.14 -9.77
N ARG A 399 26.14 2.81 -11.05
CA ARG A 399 25.32 3.21 -12.20
C ARG A 399 24.65 2.00 -12.84
N TRP A 400 23.40 2.19 -13.27
CA TRP A 400 22.71 1.19 -14.07
C TRP A 400 23.43 1.01 -15.41
N ALA A 401 23.74 -0.24 -15.75
CA ALA A 401 24.46 -0.61 -16.95
C ALA A 401 23.60 -1.59 -17.77
N GLU A 402 24.17 -2.73 -18.17
CA GLU A 402 23.54 -3.79 -18.98
C GLU A 402 22.10 -4.12 -18.52
N GLU A 403 21.23 -4.35 -19.49
CA GLU A 403 19.82 -4.65 -19.29
C GLU A 403 19.32 -5.74 -20.23
N ASP A 404 18.33 -6.52 -19.78
CA ASP A 404 17.72 -7.60 -20.56
C ASP A 404 16.24 -7.76 -20.18
N TYR A 405 15.38 -7.58 -21.17
CA TYR A 405 13.93 -7.75 -21.08
C TYR A 405 13.43 -8.87 -22.02
N THR A 406 14.32 -9.67 -22.60
CA THR A 406 14.01 -10.64 -23.66
C THR A 406 13.04 -11.73 -23.20
N GLN A 407 13.12 -12.11 -21.92
CA GLN A 407 12.23 -13.12 -21.33
C GLN A 407 10.81 -12.60 -21.12
N CYS A 408 10.60 -11.28 -21.12
CA CYS A 408 9.28 -10.70 -20.91
C CYS A 408 8.43 -10.73 -22.18
N PRO A 409 7.11 -11.01 -22.05
CA PRO A 409 6.18 -10.88 -23.16
C PRO A 409 6.10 -9.41 -23.61
N TYR A 410 5.71 -9.18 -24.85
CA TYR A 410 5.35 -7.84 -25.29
C TYR A 410 4.15 -7.32 -24.49
N ALA A 411 4.18 -6.05 -24.13
CA ALA A 411 3.14 -5.42 -23.32
C ALA A 411 1.82 -5.26 -24.10
N SER A 412 1.92 -5.01 -25.41
CA SER A 412 0.78 -4.98 -26.32
C SER A 412 0.33 -6.38 -26.71
N GLU A 413 -0.97 -6.66 -26.58
CA GLU A 413 -1.59 -7.92 -26.99
C GLU A 413 -1.39 -8.18 -28.48
N LEU A 414 -1.56 -7.15 -29.30
CA LEU A 414 -1.39 -7.24 -30.75
C LEU A 414 0.03 -7.68 -31.10
N THR A 415 1.03 -7.03 -30.50
CA THR A 415 2.45 -7.32 -30.73
C THR A 415 2.80 -8.74 -30.28
N ARG A 416 2.22 -9.20 -29.17
CA ARG A 416 2.41 -10.59 -28.70
C ARG A 416 1.85 -11.60 -29.69
N VAL A 417 0.61 -11.42 -30.14
CA VAL A 417 -0.03 -12.34 -31.09
C VAL A 417 0.71 -12.33 -32.44
N LEU A 418 1.11 -11.17 -32.94
CA LEU A 418 1.92 -11.07 -34.16
C LEU A 418 3.26 -11.78 -33.99
N HIS A 419 3.93 -11.61 -32.86
CA HIS A 419 5.17 -12.34 -32.56
C HIS A 419 4.97 -13.85 -32.54
N GLU A 420 3.91 -14.36 -31.92
CA GLU A 420 3.58 -15.80 -31.92
C GLU A 420 3.36 -16.33 -33.33
N LEU A 421 2.67 -15.57 -34.19
CA LEU A 421 2.49 -15.93 -35.59
C LEU A 421 3.82 -16.04 -36.35
N THR A 422 4.82 -15.20 -36.02
CA THR A 422 6.16 -15.31 -36.65
C THR A 422 6.86 -16.62 -36.33
N GLN A 423 6.55 -17.27 -35.20
CA GLN A 423 7.15 -18.53 -34.80
C GLN A 423 6.53 -19.76 -35.49
N ILE A 424 5.35 -19.60 -36.10
CA ILE A 424 4.67 -20.70 -36.79
C ILE A 424 5.39 -21.01 -38.12
N THR A 425 5.50 -22.28 -38.48
CA THR A 425 5.98 -22.71 -39.80
C THR A 425 4.90 -22.53 -40.86
N ILE A 426 5.14 -21.65 -41.84
CA ILE A 426 4.17 -21.35 -42.90
C ILE A 426 4.38 -22.33 -44.06
N ASN A 427 3.32 -23.02 -44.45
CA ASN A 427 3.26 -23.99 -45.53
C ASN A 427 2.02 -23.71 -46.41
N THR A 428 1.82 -24.50 -47.46
CA THR A 428 0.72 -24.28 -48.41
C THR A 428 -0.68 -24.50 -47.83
N THR A 429 -0.82 -25.24 -46.72
CA THR A 429 -2.13 -25.54 -46.11
C THR A 429 -2.56 -24.48 -45.10
N ASN A 430 -1.62 -23.86 -44.37
CA ASN A 430 -1.92 -22.82 -43.38
C ASN A 430 -1.75 -21.37 -43.88
N ALA A 431 -1.22 -21.17 -45.10
CA ALA A 431 -0.99 -19.83 -45.64
C ALA A 431 -2.27 -19.01 -45.85
N GLN A 432 -3.37 -19.62 -46.32
CA GLN A 432 -4.64 -18.91 -46.53
C GLN A 432 -5.29 -18.41 -45.22
N PRO A 433 -5.49 -19.24 -44.19
CA PRO A 433 -6.06 -18.75 -42.93
C PRO A 433 -5.14 -17.72 -42.25
N LEU A 434 -3.82 -17.85 -42.37
CA LEU A 434 -2.87 -16.84 -41.89
C LEU A 434 -3.02 -15.51 -42.63
N GLY A 435 -3.15 -15.53 -43.96
CA GLY A 435 -3.40 -14.34 -44.78
C GLY A 435 -4.69 -13.61 -44.37
N GLN A 436 -5.78 -14.34 -44.17
CA GLN A 436 -7.05 -13.78 -43.67
C GLN A 436 -6.89 -13.15 -42.28
N GLN A 437 -6.19 -13.82 -41.38
CA GLN A 437 -5.94 -13.32 -40.03
C GLN A 437 -5.09 -12.05 -40.04
N LEU A 438 -4.07 -11.98 -40.90
CA LEU A 438 -3.24 -10.79 -41.05
C LEU A 438 -3.99 -9.60 -41.67
N VAL A 439 -4.85 -9.82 -42.66
CA VAL A 439 -5.75 -8.76 -43.16
C VAL A 439 -6.63 -8.22 -42.01
N ALA A 440 -7.16 -9.10 -41.15
CA ALA A 440 -7.95 -8.68 -40.00
C ALA A 440 -7.14 -7.86 -38.98
N PHE A 441 -5.89 -8.25 -38.64
CA PHE A 441 -5.04 -7.45 -37.75
C PHE A 441 -4.68 -6.10 -38.35
N THR A 442 -4.36 -6.08 -39.63
CA THR A 442 -3.91 -4.87 -40.34
C THR A 442 -5.06 -3.93 -40.67
N SER A 443 -6.31 -4.38 -40.69
CA SER A 443 -7.48 -3.49 -40.88
C SER A 443 -7.54 -2.30 -39.90
N ARG A 444 -6.90 -2.44 -38.73
CA ARG A 444 -6.77 -1.39 -37.70
C ARG A 444 -5.35 -0.82 -37.58
N ALA A 445 -4.60 -0.85 -38.68
CA ALA A 445 -3.22 -0.37 -38.76
C ALA A 445 -3.02 1.07 -38.28
N ALA A 446 -4.03 1.93 -38.41
CA ALA A 446 -4.00 3.30 -37.89
C ALA A 446 -3.83 3.39 -36.36
N HIS A 447 -4.02 2.29 -35.63
CA HIS A 447 -3.85 2.21 -34.18
C HIS A 447 -2.57 1.48 -33.76
N PHE A 448 -1.65 1.23 -34.70
CA PHE A 448 -0.36 0.62 -34.34
C PHE A 448 0.48 1.64 -33.58
N THR A 449 0.81 1.30 -32.34
CA THR A 449 1.63 2.14 -31.46
C THR A 449 3.03 1.59 -31.24
N ASP A 450 3.26 0.31 -31.54
CA ASP A 450 4.56 -0.36 -31.40
C ASP A 450 5.21 -0.55 -32.78
N VAL A 451 6.47 -0.16 -32.90
CA VAL A 451 7.30 -0.37 -34.10
C VAL A 451 7.36 -1.86 -34.49
N MET A 452 7.36 -2.74 -33.49
CA MET A 452 7.40 -4.18 -33.69
C MET A 452 6.17 -4.72 -34.43
N ASP A 453 5.01 -4.07 -34.34
CA ASP A 453 3.79 -4.50 -35.06
C ASP A 453 4.04 -4.46 -36.58
N VAL A 454 4.63 -3.37 -37.08
CA VAL A 454 4.98 -3.20 -38.49
C VAL A 454 6.06 -4.20 -38.92
N ILE A 455 7.08 -4.39 -38.09
CA ILE A 455 8.19 -5.31 -38.38
C ILE A 455 7.70 -6.76 -38.47
N PHE A 456 6.83 -7.20 -37.56
CA PHE A 456 6.29 -8.55 -37.57
C PHE A 456 5.32 -8.80 -38.72
N VAL A 457 4.43 -7.84 -39.02
CA VAL A 457 3.56 -7.93 -40.21
C VAL A 457 4.41 -8.06 -41.47
N THR A 458 5.45 -7.23 -41.63
CA THR A 458 6.37 -7.29 -42.78
C THR A 458 7.00 -8.67 -42.92
N HIS A 459 7.52 -9.21 -41.82
CA HIS A 459 8.15 -10.53 -41.83
C HIS A 459 7.19 -11.65 -42.23
N LEU A 460 5.93 -11.58 -41.78
CA LEU A 460 4.90 -12.57 -42.13
C LEU A 460 4.49 -12.46 -43.60
N VAL A 461 4.34 -11.24 -44.12
CA VAL A 461 4.02 -10.97 -45.53
C VAL A 461 5.11 -11.52 -46.46
N GLU A 462 6.38 -11.33 -46.14
CA GLU A 462 7.48 -11.90 -46.93
C GLU A 462 7.41 -13.43 -47.01
N ARG A 463 7.11 -14.08 -45.88
CA ARG A 463 6.99 -15.54 -45.83
C ARG A 463 5.79 -16.05 -46.63
N LEU A 464 4.66 -15.32 -46.60
CA LEU A 464 3.50 -15.62 -47.46
C LEU A 464 3.83 -15.43 -48.95
N THR A 465 4.58 -14.38 -49.28
CA THR A 465 4.97 -14.06 -50.66
C THR A 465 5.74 -15.20 -51.33
N ARG A 466 6.60 -15.91 -50.58
CA ARG A 466 7.33 -17.09 -51.09
C ARG A 466 6.44 -18.27 -51.49
N LEU A 467 5.17 -18.29 -51.07
CA LEU A 467 4.21 -19.35 -51.40
C LEU A 467 3.24 -18.97 -52.51
N VAL A 468 3.28 -17.72 -53.00
CA VAL A 468 2.39 -17.21 -54.04
C VAL A 468 2.51 -18.04 -55.34
N GLU A 469 3.72 -18.52 -55.67
CA GLU A 469 3.95 -19.43 -56.81
C GLU A 469 3.07 -20.68 -56.77
N LYS A 470 2.85 -21.23 -55.56
CA LYS A 470 2.09 -22.47 -55.35
C LYS A 470 0.60 -22.20 -55.12
N ARG A 471 0.25 -20.99 -54.66
CA ARG A 471 -1.10 -20.58 -54.23
C ARG A 471 -1.31 -19.10 -54.61
N ARG A 472 -1.83 -18.87 -55.82
CA ARG A 472 -2.00 -17.51 -56.39
C ARG A 472 -2.97 -16.64 -55.60
N ASP A 473 -3.93 -17.25 -54.90
CA ASP A 473 -4.89 -16.57 -54.02
C ASP A 473 -4.24 -15.82 -52.85
N LEU A 474 -2.98 -16.14 -52.51
CA LEU A 474 -2.23 -15.42 -51.49
C LEU A 474 -1.86 -13.99 -51.89
N GLY A 475 -1.79 -13.70 -53.19
CA GLY A 475 -1.54 -12.36 -53.69
C GLY A 475 -2.58 -11.37 -53.17
N ASP A 476 -3.86 -11.76 -53.16
CA ASP A 476 -5.02 -11.00 -52.64
C ASP A 476 -4.80 -10.46 -51.25
N TYR A 477 -4.49 -11.34 -50.30
CA TYR A 477 -4.19 -10.95 -48.93
C TYR A 477 -2.96 -10.03 -48.81
N ILE A 478 -1.89 -10.25 -49.59
CA ILE A 478 -0.66 -9.44 -49.51
C ILE A 478 -0.94 -7.98 -49.94
N SER A 479 -1.68 -7.77 -51.03
CA SER A 479 -2.01 -6.40 -51.47
C SER A 479 -2.93 -5.69 -50.48
N ASP A 480 -3.89 -6.40 -49.87
CA ASP A 480 -4.78 -5.81 -48.86
C ASP A 480 -4.02 -5.45 -47.58
N ILE A 481 -3.09 -6.31 -47.14
CA ILE A 481 -2.19 -6.02 -46.02
C ILE A 481 -1.34 -4.78 -46.33
N ALA A 482 -0.72 -4.71 -47.51
CA ALA A 482 0.11 -3.56 -47.89
C ALA A 482 -0.73 -2.26 -47.92
N SER A 483 -1.96 -2.32 -48.46
CA SER A 483 -2.90 -1.20 -48.46
C SER A 483 -3.24 -0.74 -47.05
N ASN A 484 -3.47 -1.68 -46.13
CA ASN A 484 -3.72 -1.38 -44.73
C ASN A 484 -2.50 -0.76 -44.02
N MET A 485 -1.29 -1.25 -44.30
CA MET A 485 -0.05 -0.74 -43.70
C MET A 485 0.26 0.73 -44.05
N MET A 486 -0.29 1.26 -45.14
CA MET A 486 -0.21 2.68 -45.46
C MET A 486 -0.96 3.59 -44.48
N LEU A 487 -1.82 3.03 -43.63
CA LEU A 487 -2.59 3.79 -42.63
C LEU A 487 -1.84 3.97 -41.30
N VAL A 488 -0.68 3.32 -41.12
CA VAL A 488 0.15 3.44 -39.90
C VAL A 488 0.73 4.87 -39.81
N GLU A 489 0.91 5.38 -38.58
CA GLU A 489 1.52 6.68 -38.33
C GLU A 489 2.95 6.78 -38.92
N GLU A 490 3.26 7.91 -39.55
CA GLU A 490 4.53 8.15 -40.26
C GLU A 490 5.76 7.95 -39.37
N HIS A 491 5.69 8.37 -38.10
CA HIS A 491 6.81 8.20 -37.17
C HIS A 491 7.10 6.71 -36.88
N ILE A 492 6.07 5.89 -36.71
CA ILE A 492 6.20 4.44 -36.51
C ILE A 492 6.76 3.77 -37.77
N LEU A 493 6.27 4.16 -38.95
CA LEU A 493 6.78 3.68 -40.24
C LEU A 493 8.25 4.06 -40.43
N TRP A 494 8.64 5.28 -40.09
CA TRP A 494 10.02 5.74 -40.17
C TRP A 494 10.94 4.93 -39.24
N MET A 495 10.51 4.68 -38.00
CA MET A 495 11.26 3.84 -37.07
C MET A 495 11.39 2.40 -37.59
N ALA A 496 10.30 1.79 -38.06
CA ALA A 496 10.30 0.44 -38.61
C ALA A 496 11.15 0.32 -39.88
N GLN A 497 11.17 1.38 -40.70
CA GLN A 497 12.03 1.48 -41.87
C GLN A 497 13.51 1.56 -41.48
N ASN A 498 13.86 2.37 -40.48
CA ASN A 498 15.24 2.50 -40.03
C ASN A 498 15.74 1.23 -39.33
N GLU A 499 14.88 0.55 -38.57
CA GLU A 499 15.23 -0.65 -37.80
C GLU A 499 15.31 -1.90 -38.68
N ALA A 500 14.34 -2.11 -39.59
CA ALA A 500 14.20 -3.39 -40.30
C ALA A 500 13.92 -3.27 -41.81
N ARG A 501 14.05 -2.06 -42.38
CA ARG A 501 13.69 -1.75 -43.79
C ARG A 501 12.26 -2.21 -44.13
N ALA A 502 11.36 -2.10 -43.17
CA ALA A 502 10.05 -2.74 -43.20
C ALA A 502 9.20 -2.30 -44.41
N CYS A 503 9.12 -0.98 -44.65
CA CYS A 503 8.33 -0.43 -45.76
C CYS A 503 8.89 -0.88 -47.11
N THR A 504 10.21 -0.82 -47.30
CA THR A 504 10.87 -1.29 -48.53
C THR A 504 10.56 -2.76 -48.81
N ARG A 505 10.60 -3.61 -47.80
CA ARG A 505 10.33 -5.05 -47.93
C ARG A 505 8.86 -5.34 -48.28
N ILE A 506 7.90 -4.59 -47.73
CA ILE A 506 6.49 -4.71 -48.11
C ILE A 506 6.29 -4.37 -49.59
N VAL A 507 6.89 -3.28 -50.07
CA VAL A 507 6.80 -2.87 -51.48
C VAL A 507 7.35 -3.97 -52.40
N GLN A 508 8.52 -4.52 -52.08
CA GLN A 508 9.11 -5.64 -52.83
C GLN A 508 8.22 -6.89 -52.86
N CYS A 509 7.47 -7.16 -51.78
CA CYS A 509 6.52 -8.26 -51.76
C CYS A 509 5.36 -8.05 -52.72
N VAL A 510 4.84 -6.81 -52.82
CA VAL A 510 3.77 -6.46 -53.75
C VAL A 510 4.26 -6.51 -55.20
N GLU A 511 5.46 -6.00 -55.48
CA GLU A 511 6.09 -6.09 -56.81
C GLU A 511 6.23 -7.53 -57.27
N ARG A 512 6.65 -8.43 -56.38
CA ARG A 512 6.84 -9.84 -56.71
C ARG A 512 5.55 -10.58 -57.08
N ILE A 513 4.38 -10.09 -56.70
CA ILE A 513 3.09 -10.65 -57.15
C ILE A 513 2.96 -10.50 -58.68
N ALA A 514 3.42 -9.37 -59.23
CA ALA A 514 3.39 -9.11 -60.66
C ALA A 514 4.27 -10.11 -61.44
N ASP A 515 5.51 -10.33 -61.00
CA ASP A 515 6.46 -11.27 -61.63
C ASP A 515 5.90 -12.70 -61.70
N LEU A 516 5.22 -13.14 -60.64
CA LEU A 516 4.71 -14.51 -60.53
C LEU A 516 3.42 -14.75 -61.31
N ALA A 517 2.65 -13.70 -61.57
CA ALA A 517 1.41 -13.82 -62.32
C ALA A 517 1.63 -13.67 -63.85
N LEU A 518 2.67 -12.94 -64.28
CA LEU A 518 3.05 -12.74 -65.70
C LEU A 518 3.74 -13.95 -66.35
N THR A 519 4.11 -14.98 -65.58
CA THR A 519 4.76 -16.21 -66.07
C THR A 519 3.79 -17.31 -66.54
N GLY A 520 2.47 -17.09 -66.47
CA GLY A 520 1.44 -17.97 -67.05
C GLY A 520 0.80 -17.41 -68.34
N ASP A 521 -0.24 -18.07 -68.88
CA ASP A 521 -0.98 -17.66 -70.10
C ASP A 521 -1.65 -16.25 -70.05
N ASN A 522 -1.56 -15.54 -68.92
CA ASN A 522 -2.17 -14.21 -68.74
C ASN A 522 -1.15 -13.09 -69.02
N GLN A 523 -1.43 -12.27 -70.03
CA GLN A 523 -0.54 -11.18 -70.48
C GLN A 523 -0.68 -9.87 -69.67
N VAL A 524 -1.70 -9.75 -68.82
CA VAL A 524 -1.99 -8.54 -68.02
C VAL A 524 -2.54 -8.92 -66.64
N ILE A 525 -2.07 -8.26 -65.57
CA ILE A 525 -2.64 -8.29 -64.22
C ILE A 525 -3.04 -6.87 -63.83
N SER A 526 -4.25 -6.70 -63.31
CA SER A 526 -4.71 -5.45 -62.71
C SER A 526 -5.38 -5.76 -61.40
N LYS A 527 -4.92 -5.10 -60.33
CA LYS A 527 -5.41 -5.31 -58.98
C LYS A 527 -5.47 -3.99 -58.23
N VAL A 528 -6.61 -3.77 -57.58
CA VAL A 528 -6.89 -2.55 -56.84
C VAL A 528 -7.33 -2.93 -55.43
N SER A 529 -6.65 -2.37 -54.43
CA SER A 529 -7.07 -2.35 -53.02
C SER A 529 -7.36 -0.89 -52.62
N ALA A 530 -7.77 -0.65 -51.37
CA ALA A 530 -8.26 0.67 -50.93
C ALA A 530 -7.24 1.82 -51.10
N ASN A 531 -5.95 1.57 -50.82
CA ASN A 531 -4.88 2.58 -50.83
C ASN A 531 -3.76 2.29 -51.87
N ILE A 532 -3.82 1.15 -52.57
CA ILE A 532 -2.80 0.70 -53.53
C ILE A 532 -3.48 0.16 -54.79
N ALA A 533 -2.91 0.47 -55.96
CA ALA A 533 -3.20 -0.22 -57.21
C ALA A 533 -1.92 -0.83 -57.80
N LEU A 534 -2.03 -2.02 -58.35
CA LEU A 534 -0.96 -2.79 -58.98
C LEU A 534 -1.40 -3.20 -60.38
N GLU A 535 -0.67 -2.77 -61.41
CA GLU A 535 -0.84 -3.25 -62.77
C GLU A 535 0.47 -3.73 -63.37
N ALA A 536 0.41 -4.83 -64.11
CA ALA A 536 1.57 -5.47 -64.71
C ALA A 536 1.25 -5.95 -66.12
N PHE A 537 2.18 -5.71 -67.06
CA PHE A 537 2.02 -6.01 -68.49
C PHE A 537 3.24 -6.73 -69.02
N LEU A 538 3.04 -7.76 -69.84
CA LEU A 538 4.12 -8.37 -70.61
C LEU A 538 4.29 -7.60 -71.92
N ILE A 539 5.43 -6.94 -72.08
CA ILE A 539 5.69 -6.03 -73.19
C ILE A 539 6.74 -6.63 -74.13
N HIS A 540 6.43 -6.72 -75.43
CA HIS A 540 7.44 -7.00 -76.44
C HIS A 540 8.21 -5.71 -76.79
N PRO A 541 9.55 -5.70 -76.67
CA PRO A 541 10.37 -4.50 -76.93
C PRO A 541 10.17 -3.89 -78.32
N SER A 542 9.81 -4.70 -79.32
CA SER A 542 9.60 -4.25 -80.70
C SER A 542 8.37 -3.36 -80.88
N ASN A 543 7.40 -3.43 -79.96
CA ASN A 543 6.09 -2.78 -80.09
C ASN A 543 5.82 -1.76 -78.96
N PHE A 544 6.81 -1.47 -78.12
CA PHE A 544 6.63 -0.60 -76.96
C PHE A 544 6.90 0.86 -77.30
N LEU A 545 5.85 1.69 -77.27
CA LEU A 545 5.96 3.15 -77.50
C LEU A 545 5.72 3.98 -76.23
N GLY A 546 5.20 3.37 -75.16
CA GLY A 546 4.91 4.03 -73.89
C GLY A 546 3.69 3.43 -73.18
N LEU A 547 3.48 3.86 -71.93
CA LEU A 547 2.33 3.53 -71.10
C LEU A 547 1.49 4.79 -70.84
N SER A 548 0.18 4.68 -70.96
CA SER A 548 -0.77 5.72 -70.53
C SER A 548 -1.61 5.16 -69.38
N CYS A 549 -1.53 5.82 -68.22
CA CYS A 549 -2.23 5.42 -67.00
C CYS A 549 -3.26 6.47 -66.60
N THR A 550 -4.42 6.01 -66.15
CA THR A 550 -5.54 6.83 -65.67
C THR A 550 -5.93 6.37 -64.27
N ALA A 551 -6.03 7.31 -63.34
CA ALA A 551 -6.50 7.08 -61.98
C ALA A 551 -7.80 7.85 -61.78
N LEU A 552 -8.90 7.16 -61.46
CA LEU A 552 -10.20 7.77 -61.21
C LEU A 552 -10.72 7.37 -59.83
N GLN A 553 -10.81 8.33 -58.92
CA GLN A 553 -11.39 8.12 -57.60
C GLN A 553 -12.85 8.60 -57.63
N ARG A 554 -13.82 7.70 -57.44
CA ARG A 554 -15.23 8.11 -57.29
C ARG A 554 -15.49 8.56 -55.85
N PRO A 555 -16.03 9.78 -55.62
CA PRO A 555 -16.54 10.14 -54.30
C PRO A 555 -17.80 9.33 -53.98
N PRO A 556 -18.05 9.00 -52.70
CA PRO A 556 -19.24 8.25 -52.30
C PRO A 556 -20.53 9.01 -52.65
N SER A 557 -21.47 8.35 -53.33
CA SER A 557 -22.73 8.95 -53.77
C SER A 557 -23.66 9.25 -52.59
N SER A 558 -24.05 10.51 -52.41
CA SER A 558 -25.15 10.90 -51.52
C SER A 558 -26.49 10.46 -52.13
N ALA A 559 -27.18 9.50 -51.50
CA ALA A 559 -28.56 9.16 -51.84
C ALA A 559 -29.56 10.03 -51.01
N PRO A 560 -30.80 10.25 -51.50
CA PRO A 560 -31.68 11.31 -51.02
C PRO A 560 -32.41 10.95 -49.72
N SER A 561 -32.78 11.99 -48.95
CA SER A 561 -33.48 11.94 -47.66
C SER A 561 -34.85 11.25 -47.70
N PRO A 562 -35.27 10.53 -46.63
CA PRO A 562 -36.54 9.81 -46.60
C PRO A 562 -37.69 10.64 -46.01
N LEU A 563 -38.89 10.48 -46.60
CA LEU A 563 -40.18 10.84 -46.00
C LEU A 563 -40.57 9.83 -44.90
N PRO A 564 -41.33 10.23 -43.86
CA PRO A 564 -41.75 9.32 -42.80
C PRO A 564 -43.15 8.72 -43.08
N ASP A 565 -43.35 7.44 -42.81
CA ASP A 565 -44.46 7.02 -41.93
C ASP A 565 -44.50 5.52 -41.57
N SER A 566 -44.64 5.32 -40.24
CA SER A 566 -45.42 4.30 -39.52
C SER A 566 -45.03 2.80 -39.46
N HIS A 567 -44.63 2.42 -38.24
CA HIS A 567 -45.14 1.32 -37.41
C HIS A 567 -44.95 -0.18 -37.79
N SER A 568 -44.11 -0.84 -36.96
CA SER A 568 -44.48 -1.90 -35.99
C SER A 568 -43.92 -3.33 -36.15
N HIS A 569 -43.36 -3.80 -35.02
CA HIS A 569 -43.34 -5.16 -34.44
C HIS A 569 -42.50 -6.32 -35.03
N THR A 570 -41.49 -6.69 -34.22
CA THR A 570 -41.08 -8.03 -33.71
C THR A 570 -40.59 -9.17 -34.62
N ASP A 571 -39.36 -9.59 -34.27
CA ASP A 571 -38.79 -10.95 -34.10
C ASP A 571 -38.36 -11.80 -35.33
N LYS A 572 -37.08 -12.22 -35.25
CA LYS A 572 -36.37 -13.37 -35.85
C LYS A 572 -36.48 -13.70 -37.34
N GLY A 573 -35.30 -13.72 -37.99
CA GLY A 573 -35.06 -14.58 -39.15
C GLY A 573 -33.82 -14.24 -39.98
N MET A 574 -32.71 -14.93 -39.67
CA MET A 574 -31.54 -15.23 -40.52
C MET A 574 -31.61 -14.80 -42.01
N GLY A 575 -30.69 -13.94 -42.45
CA GLY A 575 -30.41 -13.69 -43.86
C GLY A 575 -29.33 -12.64 -44.06
N ARG A 576 -28.21 -13.04 -44.67
CA ARG A 576 -27.07 -12.16 -45.03
C ARG A 576 -27.52 -11.02 -45.96
N GLU A 577 -27.38 -9.78 -45.53
CA GLU A 577 -27.17 -8.63 -46.41
C GLU A 577 -25.96 -7.85 -45.89
N ARG A 578 -24.87 -7.91 -46.66
CA ARG A 578 -23.71 -7.03 -46.53
C ARG A 578 -24.14 -5.68 -47.11
N ASP A 579 -24.61 -4.78 -46.26
CA ASP A 579 -24.84 -3.40 -46.68
C ASP A 579 -23.54 -2.60 -46.71
N ALA A 580 -23.41 -1.86 -47.81
CA ALA A 580 -22.23 -1.19 -48.29
C ALA A 580 -21.85 0.00 -47.41
N VAL A 581 -20.63 -0.05 -46.85
CA VAL A 581 -19.87 1.16 -46.54
C VAL A 581 -19.15 1.54 -47.83
N GLY A 582 -19.41 2.75 -48.31
CA GLY A 582 -18.92 3.25 -49.60
C GLY A 582 -17.40 3.31 -49.66
N GLU A 583 -16.79 2.25 -50.17
CA GLU A 583 -15.38 2.24 -50.57
C GLU A 583 -15.21 3.16 -51.78
N SER A 584 -14.44 4.23 -51.63
CA SER A 584 -13.92 4.99 -52.77
C SER A 584 -12.92 4.09 -53.50
N LEU A 585 -13.42 3.23 -54.39
CA LEU A 585 -12.57 2.35 -55.19
C LEU A 585 -11.74 3.22 -56.14
N LEU A 586 -10.42 3.23 -55.91
CA LEU A 586 -9.45 3.87 -56.79
C LEU A 586 -9.41 3.08 -58.11
N ASN A 587 -10.10 3.54 -59.15
CA ASN A 587 -10.08 2.86 -60.43
C ASN A 587 -8.83 3.29 -61.21
N PHE A 588 -7.78 2.49 -61.11
CA PHE A 588 -6.50 2.72 -61.79
C PHE A 588 -6.36 1.76 -62.98
N LYS A 589 -6.12 2.31 -64.18
CA LYS A 589 -5.90 1.55 -65.41
C LYS A 589 -4.83 2.15 -66.30
N CYS A 590 -3.94 1.31 -66.80
CA CYS A 590 -2.87 1.60 -67.73
C CYS A 590 -3.04 0.80 -69.03
N HIS A 591 -2.66 1.40 -70.15
CA HIS A 591 -2.68 0.78 -71.47
C HIS A 591 -1.37 1.05 -72.22
N THR A 592 -0.91 0.06 -73.00
CA THR A 592 0.22 0.24 -73.93
C THR A 592 -0.25 1.01 -75.17
N VAL A 593 0.54 2.02 -75.58
CA VAL A 593 0.18 2.87 -76.72
C VAL A 593 0.58 2.16 -78.02
N ASN A 594 -0.38 1.65 -78.81
CA ASN A 594 -0.14 1.08 -80.14
C ASN A 594 -0.56 2.05 -81.25
N ASN A 595 0.19 2.03 -82.36
CA ASN A 595 0.14 3.00 -83.46
C ASN A 595 -1.22 3.01 -84.21
N SER A 596 -2.24 3.70 -83.70
CA SER A 596 -3.38 4.27 -84.46
C SER A 596 -4.34 5.14 -83.62
N GLY A 597 -3.87 5.78 -82.55
CA GLY A 597 -4.70 6.74 -81.82
C GLY A 597 -3.83 7.71 -81.04
N SER A 598 -3.77 8.97 -81.50
CA SER A 598 -3.19 10.06 -80.71
C SER A 598 -3.93 10.13 -79.36
N PRO A 599 -3.26 10.36 -78.21
CA PRO A 599 -3.89 10.36 -76.88
C PRO A 599 -5.09 11.32 -76.78
N ALA A 600 -5.09 12.39 -77.58
CA ALA A 600 -6.18 13.36 -77.67
C ALA A 600 -7.48 12.82 -78.30
N SER A 601 -7.42 11.75 -79.09
CA SER A 601 -8.58 11.18 -79.81
C SER A 601 -9.43 10.21 -78.98
N GLN A 602 -8.90 9.70 -77.86
CA GLN A 602 -9.67 8.87 -76.92
C GLN A 602 -10.29 9.72 -75.79
N LEU A 603 -9.71 10.86 -75.44
CA LEU A 603 -10.33 11.81 -74.50
C LEU A 603 -11.58 12.49 -75.07
N SER A 604 -11.65 12.74 -76.39
CA SER A 604 -12.81 13.42 -77.01
C SER A 604 -14.09 12.58 -77.07
N LYS A 605 -14.04 11.27 -76.81
CA LYS A 605 -15.24 10.41 -76.70
C LYS A 605 -15.84 10.36 -75.30
N MET A 606 -15.16 10.89 -74.27
CA MET A 606 -15.68 10.94 -72.90
C MET A 606 -15.80 12.36 -72.34
N THR A 607 -15.37 13.39 -73.07
CA THR A 607 -15.67 14.79 -72.75
C THR A 607 -17.10 15.17 -73.15
N ASN A 608 -18.06 14.80 -72.31
CA ASN A 608 -19.25 15.60 -72.08
C ASN A 608 -19.63 15.48 -70.60
N THR A 609 -18.98 16.33 -69.80
CA THR A 609 -19.36 16.99 -68.52
C THR A 609 -18.23 16.94 -67.48
N THR A 610 -17.50 18.08 -67.37
CA THR A 610 -16.96 18.78 -66.16
C THR A 610 -16.57 17.95 -64.92
N SER A 611 -15.46 18.14 -64.21
CA SER A 611 -14.40 19.16 -64.13
C SER A 611 -13.15 18.53 -63.48
N THR A 612 -11.99 19.06 -63.82
CA THR A 612 -10.63 18.72 -63.36
C THR A 612 -10.39 18.92 -61.86
N ASP A 613 -9.62 18.02 -61.24
CA ASP A 613 -8.70 18.33 -60.14
C ASP A 613 -7.41 17.50 -60.34
N GLU A 614 -6.32 18.18 -60.70
CA GLU A 614 -4.99 17.59 -60.91
C GLU A 614 -4.22 17.52 -59.58
N ARG A 615 -3.67 16.36 -59.23
CA ARG A 615 -2.50 16.27 -58.34
C ARG A 615 -1.40 15.46 -59.05
N HIS A 616 -0.29 16.14 -59.32
CA HIS A 616 0.93 15.53 -59.83
C HIS A 616 1.62 14.72 -58.73
N CYS A 617 2.00 13.47 -59.01
CA CYS A 617 3.05 12.77 -58.27
C CYS A 617 4.19 12.42 -59.25
N ALA A 618 5.32 13.09 -59.04
CA ALA A 618 6.58 12.84 -59.72
C ALA A 618 7.25 11.58 -59.14
N SER A 619 7.78 10.71 -60.00
CA SER A 619 8.83 9.76 -59.64
C SER A 619 10.18 10.40 -59.97
N ALA A 620 10.99 10.69 -58.95
CA ALA A 620 12.40 11.00 -59.12
C ALA A 620 13.19 9.71 -58.85
N ASP A 621 13.68 9.12 -59.93
CA ASP A 621 14.68 8.05 -59.88
C ASP A 621 16.06 8.73 -59.87
N GLY A 622 16.83 8.52 -58.80
CA GLY A 622 18.15 9.07 -58.60
C GLY A 622 19.09 7.96 -58.18
N GLY A 623 19.80 7.40 -59.16
CA GLY A 623 20.82 6.37 -58.94
C GLY A 623 22.07 6.92 -58.27
N GLU A 624 22.69 6.10 -57.42
CA GLU A 624 24.09 6.25 -57.03
C GLU A 624 24.87 5.01 -57.48
N SER A 625 25.77 5.27 -58.42
CA SER A 625 26.81 4.41 -58.93
C SER A 625 27.96 4.26 -57.92
N ALA A 626 28.28 3.03 -57.53
CA ALA A 626 29.56 2.70 -56.90
C ALA A 626 30.59 2.37 -57.99
N GLN A 627 31.65 3.20 -58.09
CA GLN A 627 32.86 2.89 -58.84
C GLN A 627 33.87 2.18 -57.92
N LEU A 628 34.46 1.11 -58.43
CA LEU A 628 35.71 0.52 -57.93
C LEU A 628 36.88 1.45 -58.28
N THR A 629 37.33 2.24 -57.29
CA THR A 629 38.69 2.31 -56.71
C THR A 629 38.72 3.41 -55.66
#